data_AF-A0A3A8P2I8-F1
#
_entry.id   AF-A0A3A8P2I8-F1
#
_cell.length_a   1.000
_cell.length_b   1.000
_cell.length_c   1.000
_cell.angle_alpha   90.00
_cell.angle_beta   90.00
_cell.angle_gamma   90.00
#
_symmetry.space_group_name_H-M   'P 1'
#
loop_
_entity.id
_entity.type
_entity.pdbx_description
1 polymer ?
#
loop_
_entity_poly.entity_id
_entity_poly.type
_entity_poly.pdbx_seq_one_letter_code
_entity_poly.pdbx_strand_id
1 'polypeptide(L)'
;AQGRQAGGRNLGSTPMLALVRELRALSAEVPVLAAGGIADGFSAARALYHGADGVWVGTRLVASVEAYAHPLYKQRLVEGDAGDTTMTTLFGPEWPGTRMRVIRNRVVREWAGRESRVPKPAQAPEAIGTTRLFPGVLDVQYVMPKFSAFLPTPDTQGDIEEMSLPAGGASMSRIDTVQPAGQIVVEMMERARRLLESPEGLDDEDEDDRG
;
A
#
# COMPACT_ATOMS: atom_id res chain seq x y z
N ALA A 1 -10.43 9.05 3.18
CA ALA A 1 -10.89 7.77 3.76
C ALA A 1 -9.85 6.69 3.48
N GLN A 2 -8.99 6.33 4.43
CA GLN A 2 -8.06 5.20 4.27
C GLN A 2 -8.66 3.94 4.91
N GLY A 3 -9.02 2.95 4.09
CA GLY A 3 -9.56 1.68 4.56
C GLY A 3 -8.50 0.68 5.01
N ARG A 4 -8.94 -0.40 5.68
CA ARG A 4 -8.09 -1.51 6.17
C ARG A 4 -7.27 -2.21 5.09
N GLN A 5 -7.67 -2.08 3.83
CA GLN A 5 -7.03 -2.69 2.66
C GLN A 5 -5.77 -1.94 2.22
N ALA A 6 -5.52 -0.73 2.72
CA ALA A 6 -4.34 0.05 2.37
C ALA A 6 -3.03 -0.62 2.83
N GLY A 7 -2.00 -0.53 1.98
CA GLY A 7 -0.63 -0.88 2.31
C GLY A 7 0.01 0.13 3.26
N GLY A 8 1.00 -0.31 4.03
CA GLY A 8 1.74 0.53 4.96
C GLY A 8 0.95 0.81 6.22
N ARG A 9 1.26 1.92 6.88
CA ARG A 9 0.68 2.29 8.17
C ARG A 9 -0.84 2.40 8.06
N ASN A 10 -1.54 1.65 8.89
CA ASN A 10 -2.98 1.69 9.00
C ASN A 10 -3.40 1.90 10.46
N LEU A 11 -4.05 3.03 10.71
CA LEU A 11 -4.56 3.39 12.03
C LEU A 11 -6.00 2.88 12.25
N GLY A 12 -6.75 2.67 11.16
CA GLY A 12 -8.12 2.20 11.20
C GLY A 12 -8.26 0.73 10.83
N SER A 13 -9.41 0.17 11.14
CA SER A 13 -9.82 -1.18 10.72
C SER A 13 -11.07 -1.18 9.84
N THR A 14 -11.66 -0.01 9.57
CA THR A 14 -12.86 0.12 8.75
C THR A 14 -12.54 -0.19 7.27
N PRO A 15 -13.36 -0.99 6.57
CA PRO A 15 -13.29 -1.13 5.12
C PRO A 15 -13.42 0.22 4.39
N MET A 16 -12.81 0.32 3.21
CA MET A 16 -12.72 1.57 2.48
C MET A 16 -14.10 2.14 2.10
N LEU A 17 -15.02 1.32 1.57
CA LEU A 17 -16.34 1.82 1.14
C LEU A 17 -17.21 2.18 2.34
N ALA A 18 -17.17 1.37 3.41
CA ALA A 18 -17.84 1.70 4.66
C ALA A 18 -17.39 3.07 5.19
N LEU A 19 -16.08 3.32 5.22
CA LEU A 19 -15.54 4.60 5.67
C LEU A 19 -15.93 5.78 4.77
N VAL A 20 -15.98 5.57 3.45
CA VAL A 20 -16.46 6.60 2.50
C VAL A 20 -17.92 6.95 2.79
N ARG A 21 -18.79 5.95 2.93
CA ARG A 21 -20.22 6.13 3.20
C ARG A 21 -20.47 6.82 4.54
N GLU A 22 -19.75 6.41 5.59
CA GLU A 22 -19.82 7.05 6.91
C GLU A 22 -19.46 8.53 6.83
N LEU A 23 -18.34 8.89 6.18
CA LEU A 23 -17.93 10.28 6.02
C LEU A 23 -18.92 11.09 5.16
N ARG A 24 -19.51 10.46 4.14
CA ARG A 24 -20.53 11.09 3.29
C ARG A 24 -21.83 11.38 4.03
N ALA A 25 -22.23 10.49 4.94
CA ALA A 25 -23.37 10.74 5.81
C ALA A 25 -23.13 11.90 6.80
N LEU A 26 -21.88 12.17 7.16
CA LEU A 26 -21.53 13.26 8.07
C LEU A 26 -21.46 14.64 7.39
N SER A 27 -21.04 14.69 6.13
CA SER A 27 -20.98 15.95 5.38
C SER A 27 -21.03 15.70 3.88
N ALA A 28 -21.87 16.46 3.18
CA ALA A 28 -21.89 16.50 1.72
C ALA A 28 -20.89 17.52 1.13
N GLU A 29 -20.32 18.41 1.94
CA GLU A 29 -19.51 19.54 1.46
C GLU A 29 -18.01 19.27 1.48
N VAL A 30 -17.53 18.45 2.43
CA VAL A 30 -16.11 18.15 2.57
C VAL A 30 -15.70 17.13 1.52
N PRO A 31 -14.71 17.38 0.64
CA PRO A 31 -14.25 16.38 -0.33
C PRO A 31 -13.66 15.13 0.34
N VAL A 32 -13.98 13.94 -0.18
CA VAL A 32 -13.54 12.65 0.34
C VAL A 32 -12.81 11.91 -0.77
N LEU A 33 -11.52 11.69 -0.52
CA LEU A 33 -10.70 10.81 -1.34
C LEU A 33 -10.71 9.40 -0.72
N ALA A 34 -11.14 8.41 -1.49
CA ALA A 34 -11.11 7.00 -1.14
C ALA A 34 -9.69 6.43 -1.29
N ALA A 35 -9.20 5.68 -0.30
CA ALA A 35 -7.84 5.12 -0.31
C ALA A 35 -7.82 3.71 0.29
N GLY A 36 -7.04 2.82 -0.35
CA GLY A 36 -6.89 1.42 0.05
C GLY A 36 -7.70 0.47 -0.84
N GLY A 37 -7.05 -0.56 -1.38
CA GLY A 37 -7.69 -1.53 -2.29
C GLY A 37 -7.95 -1.05 -3.72
N ILE A 38 -7.54 0.18 -4.06
CA ILE A 38 -7.76 0.77 -5.39
C ILE A 38 -6.53 0.51 -6.27
N ALA A 39 -6.72 -0.17 -7.39
CA ALA A 39 -5.63 -0.54 -8.31
C ALA A 39 -6.02 -0.57 -9.79
N ASP A 40 -7.30 -0.50 -10.12
CA ASP A 40 -7.81 -0.55 -11.49
C ASP A 40 -9.03 0.38 -11.66
N GLY A 41 -9.54 0.49 -12.88
CA GLY A 41 -10.72 1.33 -13.14
C GLY A 41 -12.01 0.84 -12.49
N PHE A 42 -12.12 -0.45 -12.17
CA PHE A 42 -13.30 -0.99 -11.48
C PHE A 42 -13.33 -0.55 -10.01
N SER A 43 -12.23 -0.77 -9.28
CA SER A 43 -12.08 -0.31 -7.90
C SER A 43 -12.19 1.22 -7.78
N ALA A 44 -11.71 1.96 -8.78
CA ALA A 44 -11.89 3.41 -8.84
C ALA A 44 -13.36 3.82 -9.08
N ALA A 45 -14.03 3.26 -10.10
CA ALA A 45 -15.44 3.53 -10.36
C ALA A 45 -16.31 3.22 -9.15
N ARG A 46 -16.04 2.11 -8.46
CA ARG A 46 -16.80 1.72 -7.28
C ARG A 46 -16.63 2.71 -6.14
N ALA A 47 -15.42 3.16 -5.85
CA ALA A 47 -15.21 4.19 -4.83
C ALA A 47 -16.01 5.47 -5.13
N LEU A 48 -16.00 5.91 -6.40
CA LEU A 48 -16.75 7.09 -6.86
C LEU A 48 -18.26 6.87 -6.77
N TYR A 49 -18.75 5.70 -7.20
CA TYR A 49 -20.15 5.31 -7.13
C TYR A 49 -20.69 5.34 -5.68
N HIS A 50 -19.88 4.92 -4.70
CA HIS A 50 -20.24 4.95 -3.27
C HIS A 50 -20.02 6.31 -2.59
N GLY A 51 -19.78 7.37 -3.37
CA GLY A 51 -19.81 8.76 -2.90
C GLY A 51 -18.43 9.38 -2.62
N ALA A 52 -17.32 8.76 -3.03
CA ALA A 52 -16.04 9.45 -3.03
C ALA A 52 -15.98 10.48 -4.17
N ASP A 53 -15.30 11.61 -3.96
CA ASP A 53 -15.06 12.61 -5.00
C ASP A 53 -13.79 12.33 -5.80
N GLY A 54 -12.97 11.41 -5.30
CA GLY A 54 -11.72 11.01 -5.92
C GLY A 54 -11.10 9.81 -5.24
N VAL A 55 -9.98 9.35 -5.80
CA VAL A 55 -9.25 8.18 -5.31
C VAL A 55 -7.80 8.53 -5.03
N TRP A 56 -7.25 7.92 -4.00
CA TRP A 56 -5.83 7.95 -3.67
C TRP A 56 -5.26 6.55 -3.89
N VAL A 57 -4.39 6.44 -4.89
CA VAL A 57 -3.80 5.18 -5.32
C VAL A 57 -2.39 5.04 -4.78
N GLY A 58 -2.10 3.94 -4.08
CA GLY A 58 -0.79 3.66 -3.49
C GLY A 58 -0.08 2.51 -4.19
N THR A 59 -0.39 1.27 -3.79
CA THR A 59 0.27 0.03 -4.24
C THR A 59 0.38 -0.09 -5.76
N ARG A 60 -0.65 0.27 -6.53
CA ARG A 60 -0.58 0.25 -8.01
C ARG A 60 0.46 1.21 -8.58
N LEU A 61 0.65 2.39 -7.99
CA LEU A 61 1.63 3.37 -8.45
C LEU A 61 3.06 3.02 -8.03
N VAL A 62 3.26 2.16 -7.02
CA VAL A 62 4.58 1.59 -6.71
C VAL A 62 5.05 0.67 -7.86
N ALA A 63 4.13 -0.05 -8.48
CA ALA A 63 4.37 -0.85 -9.68
C ALA A 63 4.37 -0.01 -10.97
N SER A 64 4.85 1.24 -10.91
CA SER A 64 5.09 2.07 -12.10
C SER A 64 6.57 2.09 -12.49
N VAL A 65 6.89 2.50 -13.71
CA VAL A 65 8.29 2.67 -14.16
C VAL A 65 8.99 3.75 -13.32
N GLU A 66 8.28 4.85 -13.06
CA GLU A 66 8.76 6.08 -12.42
C GLU A 66 8.96 5.94 -10.91
N ALA A 67 8.25 5.00 -10.26
CA ALA A 67 8.42 4.77 -8.83
C ALA A 67 9.87 4.40 -8.50
N TYR A 68 10.52 5.15 -7.61
CA TYR A 68 11.87 4.87 -7.16
C TYR A 68 11.89 3.78 -6.06
N ALA A 69 11.32 2.64 -6.40
CA ALA A 69 11.25 1.42 -5.58
C ALA A 69 12.17 0.36 -6.17
N HIS A 70 12.73 -0.49 -5.31
CA HIS A 70 13.62 -1.56 -5.73
C HIS A 70 12.93 -2.51 -6.73
N PRO A 71 13.61 -2.98 -7.81
CA PRO A 71 13.01 -3.86 -8.82
C PRO A 71 12.34 -5.11 -8.25
N LEU A 72 12.99 -5.80 -7.31
CA LEU A 72 12.41 -6.98 -6.63
C LEU A 72 11.10 -6.65 -5.89
N TYR A 73 10.98 -5.44 -5.34
CA TYR A 73 9.74 -5.04 -4.67
C TYR A 73 8.62 -4.86 -5.70
N LYS A 74 8.89 -4.20 -6.83
CA LYS A 74 7.94 -4.08 -7.94
C LYS A 74 7.54 -5.45 -8.50
N GLN A 75 8.50 -6.36 -8.65
CA GLN A 75 8.25 -7.74 -9.10
C GLN A 75 7.30 -8.48 -8.14
N ARG A 76 7.52 -8.37 -6.82
CA ARG A 76 6.62 -8.96 -5.81
C ARG A 76 5.21 -8.42 -5.86
N LEU A 77 5.03 -7.16 -6.23
CA LEU A 77 3.70 -6.58 -6.41
C LEU A 77 2.96 -7.15 -7.62
N VAL A 78 3.69 -7.53 -8.66
CA VAL A 78 3.14 -8.12 -9.88
C VAL A 78 2.86 -9.63 -9.72
N GLU A 79 3.74 -10.33 -9.01
CA GLU A 79 3.65 -11.79 -8.85
C GLU A 79 2.74 -12.22 -7.68
N GLY A 80 2.47 -11.32 -6.73
CA GLY A 80 1.74 -11.64 -5.51
C GLY A 80 0.22 -11.47 -5.61
N ASP A 81 -0.50 -12.05 -4.65
CA ASP A 81 -1.95 -11.97 -4.54
C ASP A 81 -2.41 -11.40 -3.17
N ALA A 82 -3.71 -11.18 -2.98
CA ALA A 82 -4.25 -10.54 -1.77
C ALA A 82 -3.83 -11.22 -0.46
N GLY A 83 -3.76 -12.56 -0.48
CA GLY A 83 -3.37 -13.39 0.66
C GLY A 83 -1.89 -13.29 1.06
N ASP A 84 -1.04 -12.72 0.21
CA ASP A 84 0.38 -12.56 0.48
C ASP A 84 0.70 -11.32 1.31
N THR A 85 -0.30 -10.50 1.63
CA THR A 85 -0.14 -9.39 2.57
C THR A 85 -0.59 -9.76 3.98
N THR A 86 -0.03 -9.11 4.99
CA THR A 86 -0.46 -9.25 6.38
C THR A 86 -0.32 -7.94 7.12
N MET A 87 -1.14 -7.77 8.16
CA MET A 87 -0.97 -6.69 9.12
C MET A 87 0.07 -7.09 10.17
N THR A 88 1.00 -6.21 10.49
CA THR A 88 2.07 -6.45 11.47
C THR A 88 2.47 -5.15 12.18
N THR A 89 3.12 -5.24 13.33
CA THR A 89 3.76 -4.10 14.02
C THR A 89 5.28 -4.22 14.04
N LEU A 90 5.85 -5.05 13.16
CA LEU A 90 7.29 -5.30 13.11
C LEU A 90 8.09 -4.07 12.71
N PHE A 91 7.60 -3.31 11.72
CA PHE A 91 8.34 -2.23 11.10
C PHE A 91 8.01 -0.86 11.70
N GLY A 92 8.98 0.05 11.64
CA GLY A 92 8.85 1.41 12.14
C GLY A 92 8.99 1.52 13.66
N PRO A 93 10.14 1.11 14.25
CA PRO A 93 10.40 1.31 15.67
C PRO A 93 10.30 2.80 16.07
N GLU A 94 10.46 3.73 15.12
CA GLU A 94 10.24 5.17 15.33
C GLU A 94 8.76 5.52 15.64
N TRP A 95 7.83 4.60 15.33
CA TRP A 95 6.39 4.74 15.59
C TRP A 95 5.82 3.50 16.32
N PRO A 96 6.16 3.30 17.61
CA PRO A 96 5.80 2.11 18.36
C PRO A 96 4.29 1.83 18.37
N GLY A 97 3.92 0.56 18.19
CA GLY A 97 2.52 0.11 18.25
C GLY A 97 1.71 0.39 16.99
N THR A 98 2.33 0.95 15.94
CA THR A 98 1.64 1.24 14.69
C THR A 98 1.53 -0.02 13.84
N ARG A 99 0.31 -0.35 13.41
CA ARG A 99 0.07 -1.47 12.50
C ARG A 99 0.39 -1.06 11.07
N MET A 100 1.09 -1.93 10.35
CA MET A 100 1.42 -1.76 8.93
C MET A 100 0.99 -3.00 8.14
N ARG A 101 0.36 -2.80 6.98
CA ARG A 101 0.11 -3.87 6.02
C ARG A 101 1.29 -3.99 5.05
N VAL A 102 1.88 -5.18 5.00
CA VAL A 102 3.10 -5.45 4.23
C VAL A 102 2.97 -6.79 3.52
N ILE A 103 3.76 -6.99 2.46
CA ILE A 103 3.98 -8.31 1.85
C ILE A 103 4.65 -9.21 2.90
N ARG A 104 4.18 -10.45 3.00
CA ARG A 104 4.71 -11.48 3.87
C ARG A 104 6.01 -12.03 3.28
N ASN A 105 7.13 -11.37 3.58
CA ASN A 105 8.48 -11.82 3.25
C ASN A 105 9.11 -12.66 4.39
N ARG A 106 10.39 -13.02 4.27
CA ARG A 106 11.08 -13.89 5.25
C ARG A 106 11.00 -13.35 6.68
N VAL A 107 11.38 -12.09 6.92
CA VAL A 107 11.35 -11.51 8.27
C VAL A 107 9.95 -11.49 8.87
N VAL A 108 8.93 -11.19 8.06
CA VAL A 108 7.54 -11.19 8.53
C VAL A 108 7.08 -12.59 8.94
N ARG A 109 7.51 -13.65 8.23
CA ARG A 109 7.21 -15.04 8.61
C ARG A 109 7.94 -15.47 9.87
N GLU A 110 9.24 -15.20 9.95
CA GLU A 110 10.09 -15.60 11.07
C GLU A 110 9.71 -14.92 12.39
N TRP A 111 9.21 -13.69 12.30
CA TRP A 111 8.85 -12.86 13.45
C TRP A 111 7.35 -12.80 13.75
N ALA A 112 6.52 -13.55 13.02
CA ALA A 112 5.10 -13.65 13.32
C ALA A 112 4.87 -14.08 14.78
N GLY A 113 4.11 -13.29 15.54
CA GLY A 113 3.85 -13.52 16.97
C GLY A 113 5.01 -13.15 17.90
N ARG A 114 6.07 -12.53 17.38
CA ARG A 114 7.25 -12.05 18.14
C ARG A 114 7.40 -10.54 18.07
N GLU A 115 6.39 -9.83 17.60
CA GLU A 115 6.42 -8.38 17.37
C GLU A 115 6.73 -7.60 18.65
N SER A 116 6.30 -8.10 19.81
CA SER A 116 6.60 -7.50 21.12
C SER A 116 8.09 -7.56 21.51
N ARG A 117 8.90 -8.32 20.77
CA ARG A 117 10.35 -8.47 20.98
C ARG A 117 11.19 -7.58 20.06
N VAL A 118 10.56 -6.81 19.16
CA VAL A 118 11.27 -5.83 18.34
C VAL A 118 11.97 -4.82 19.25
N PRO A 119 13.28 -4.56 19.06
CA PRO A 119 14.02 -3.61 19.89
C PRO A 119 13.37 -2.22 19.87
N LYS A 120 13.32 -1.58 21.03
CA LYS A 120 12.87 -0.19 21.14
C LYS A 120 13.95 0.76 20.58
N PRO A 121 13.58 1.99 20.14
CA PRO A 121 14.50 2.96 19.52
C PRO A 121 15.81 3.26 20.28
N ALA A 122 15.85 3.01 21.60
CA ALA A 122 17.05 3.18 22.41
C ALA A 122 18.18 2.19 22.11
N GLN A 123 17.92 1.13 21.34
CA GLN A 123 18.90 0.17 20.85
C GLN A 123 19.00 0.29 19.34
N ALA A 124 20.19 0.56 18.81
CA ALA A 124 20.41 0.57 17.37
C ALA A 124 20.16 -0.86 16.82
N PRO A 125 19.16 -1.07 15.94
CA PRO A 125 18.95 -2.37 15.35
C PRO A 125 20.16 -2.76 14.49
N GLU A 126 20.34 -4.06 14.30
CA GLU A 126 21.33 -4.61 13.36
C GLU A 126 21.15 -3.96 11.97
N ALA A 127 22.25 -3.56 11.33
CA ALA A 127 22.20 -3.06 9.96
C ALA A 127 22.03 -4.22 8.97
N ILE A 128 20.99 -4.15 8.14
CA ILE A 128 20.64 -5.20 7.14
C ILE A 128 20.99 -4.79 5.71
N GLY A 129 21.48 -3.56 5.53
CA GLY A 129 21.86 -3.04 4.23
C GLY A 129 22.13 -1.55 4.24
N THR A 130 22.23 -0.98 3.04
CA THR A 130 22.28 0.46 2.80
C THR A 130 21.36 0.80 1.64
N THR A 131 20.87 2.03 1.59
CA THR A 131 20.07 2.53 0.49
C THR A 131 20.32 4.01 0.28
N ARG A 132 19.84 4.55 -0.84
CA ARG A 132 19.86 5.98 -1.12
C ARG A 132 18.46 6.54 -1.00
N LEU A 133 18.29 7.55 -0.15
CA LEU A 133 16.99 8.18 0.11
C LEU A 133 16.89 9.55 -0.55
N PHE A 134 15.72 9.84 -1.12
CA PHE A 134 15.34 11.13 -1.70
C PHE A 134 16.34 11.66 -2.73
N PRO A 135 16.64 10.88 -3.80
CA PRO A 135 17.53 11.35 -4.86
C PRO A 135 17.01 12.65 -5.47
N GLY A 136 17.90 13.61 -5.68
CA GLY A 136 17.56 14.94 -6.20
C GLY A 136 16.96 15.91 -5.17
N VAL A 137 16.81 15.52 -3.90
CA VAL A 137 16.36 16.40 -2.81
C VAL A 137 17.39 16.45 -1.68
N LEU A 138 17.51 15.38 -0.89
CA LEU A 138 18.49 15.27 0.19
C LEU A 138 19.69 14.42 -0.23
N ASP A 139 19.43 13.43 -1.09
CA ASP A 139 20.43 12.58 -1.70
C ASP A 139 21.40 11.92 -0.71
N VAL A 140 20.83 11.26 0.30
CA VAL A 140 21.60 10.71 1.43
C VAL A 140 21.76 9.20 1.34
N GLN A 141 22.97 8.73 1.63
CA GLN A 141 23.20 7.33 1.93
C GLN A 141 22.68 7.02 3.33
N TYR A 142 21.81 6.02 3.41
CA TYR A 142 21.16 5.59 4.64
C TYR A 142 21.56 4.15 4.93
N VAL A 143 22.08 3.91 6.13
CA VAL A 143 22.29 2.54 6.65
C VAL A 143 20.94 2.02 7.09
N MET A 144 20.47 0.95 6.48
CA MET A 144 19.15 0.38 6.73
C MET A 144 19.17 -0.47 8.01
N PRO A 145 18.56 -0.02 9.12
CA PRO A 145 18.43 -0.86 10.30
C PRO A 145 17.34 -1.91 10.07
N LYS A 146 17.50 -3.07 10.71
CA LYS A 146 16.44 -4.08 10.79
C LYS A 146 15.18 -3.44 11.35
N PHE A 147 14.02 -3.84 10.82
CA PHE A 147 12.72 -3.29 11.18
C PHE A 147 12.48 -1.83 10.77
N SER A 148 13.35 -1.20 9.97
CA SER A 148 13.05 0.13 9.43
C SER A 148 11.74 0.13 8.64
N ALA A 149 10.99 1.23 8.73
CA ALA A 149 9.86 1.49 7.86
C ALA A 149 10.28 2.11 6.50
N PHE A 150 11.56 2.45 6.32
CA PHE A 150 12.06 2.87 5.02
C PHE A 150 12.03 1.73 4.02
N LEU A 151 11.81 2.09 2.76
CA LEU A 151 11.59 1.15 1.67
C LEU A 151 12.88 0.90 0.92
N PRO A 152 13.06 -0.31 0.36
CA PRO A 152 14.17 -0.55 -0.54
C PRO A 152 13.96 0.28 -1.82
N THR A 153 14.94 1.13 -2.14
CA THR A 153 15.07 1.84 -3.41
C THR A 153 15.96 1.06 -4.40
N PRO A 154 16.05 1.45 -5.69
CA PRO A 154 16.94 0.81 -6.65
C PRO A 154 18.41 0.73 -6.23
N ASP A 155 18.88 1.66 -5.38
CA ASP A 155 20.27 1.70 -4.89
C ASP A 155 20.47 0.88 -3.62
N THR A 156 19.46 0.11 -3.21
CA THR A 156 19.53 -0.71 -2.00
C THR A 156 20.49 -1.88 -2.20
N GLN A 157 21.43 -2.00 -1.27
CA GLN A 157 22.32 -3.16 -1.15
C GLN A 157 22.09 -3.81 0.21
N GLY A 158 21.92 -5.12 0.25
CA GLY A 158 21.64 -5.87 1.47
C GLY A 158 20.48 -6.85 1.30
N ASP A 159 19.89 -7.28 2.40
CA ASP A 159 18.83 -8.30 2.37
C ASP A 159 17.43 -7.68 2.36
N ILE A 160 16.81 -7.69 1.19
CA ILE A 160 15.45 -7.16 0.95
C ILE A 160 14.39 -8.02 1.68
N GLU A 161 14.68 -9.29 1.94
CA GLU A 161 13.79 -10.18 2.70
C GLU A 161 13.73 -9.82 4.20
N GLU A 162 14.59 -8.90 4.67
CA GLU A 162 14.59 -8.32 6.02
C GLU A 162 13.96 -6.91 6.07
N MET A 163 13.51 -6.38 4.93
CA MET A 163 13.00 -5.01 4.80
C MET A 163 11.47 -4.96 4.76
N SER A 164 10.91 -3.76 4.99
CA SER A 164 9.47 -3.51 4.86
C SER A 164 9.06 -3.40 3.40
N LEU A 165 8.00 -4.12 3.00
CA LEU A 165 7.42 -4.08 1.66
C LEU A 165 5.91 -3.75 1.72
N PRO A 166 5.50 -2.48 1.92
CA PRO A 166 4.11 -2.08 2.14
C PRO A 166 3.16 -2.24 0.95
N ALA A 167 2.27 -3.23 0.98
CA ALA A 167 1.29 -3.45 -0.10
C ALA A 167 -0.12 -3.65 0.44
N GLY A 168 -1.11 -3.12 -0.28
CA GLY A 168 -2.52 -3.48 -0.07
C GLY A 168 -2.83 -4.76 -0.84
N GLY A 169 -3.33 -5.80 -0.14
CA GLY A 169 -3.58 -7.11 -0.75
C GLY A 169 -4.54 -7.05 -1.94
N ALA A 170 -5.74 -6.49 -1.74
CA ALA A 170 -6.74 -6.34 -2.81
C ALA A 170 -6.26 -5.48 -3.98
N SER A 171 -5.31 -4.57 -3.75
CA SER A 171 -4.65 -3.85 -4.83
C SER A 171 -3.69 -4.78 -5.59
N MET A 172 -2.83 -5.50 -4.87
CA MET A 172 -1.79 -6.38 -5.41
C MET A 172 -2.37 -7.46 -6.32
N SER A 173 -3.51 -8.06 -5.95
CA SER A 173 -4.22 -9.06 -6.77
C SER A 173 -4.74 -8.56 -8.12
N ARG A 174 -4.63 -7.24 -8.39
CA ARG A 174 -5.05 -6.58 -9.63
C ARG A 174 -3.88 -5.92 -10.35
N ILE A 175 -2.64 -6.21 -9.94
CA ILE A 175 -1.41 -5.71 -10.56
C ILE A 175 -0.77 -6.84 -11.35
N ASP A 176 -0.77 -6.73 -12.66
CA ASP A 176 -0.24 -7.75 -13.59
C ASP A 176 1.05 -7.30 -14.31
N THR A 177 1.42 -6.02 -14.20
CA THR A 177 2.58 -5.48 -14.90
C THR A 177 3.16 -4.23 -14.24
N VAL A 178 4.43 -3.96 -14.53
CA VAL A 178 5.06 -2.65 -14.33
C VAL A 178 4.94 -1.86 -15.63
N GLN A 179 4.29 -0.71 -15.56
CA GLN A 179 4.07 0.15 -16.73
C GLN A 179 4.19 1.65 -16.37
N PRO A 180 4.26 2.57 -17.35
CA PRO A 180 4.34 3.99 -17.08
C PRO A 180 3.17 4.49 -16.23
N ALA A 181 3.43 5.32 -15.22
CA ALA A 181 2.42 5.84 -14.30
C ALA A 181 1.32 6.62 -15.04
N GLY A 182 1.69 7.39 -16.06
CA GLY A 182 0.72 8.09 -16.91
C GLY A 182 -0.27 7.12 -17.60
N GLN A 183 0.23 5.98 -18.07
CA GLN A 183 -0.62 4.95 -18.69
C GLN A 183 -1.54 4.29 -17.66
N ILE A 184 -1.04 3.97 -16.46
CA ILE A 184 -1.86 3.46 -15.34
C ILE A 184 -3.04 4.40 -15.09
N VAL A 185 -2.77 5.70 -14.95
CA VAL A 185 -3.81 6.69 -14.65
C VAL A 185 -4.86 6.77 -15.76
N VAL A 186 -4.42 6.83 -17.02
CA VAL A 186 -5.33 6.89 -18.18
C VAL A 186 -6.22 5.65 -18.23
N GLU A 187 -5.64 4.45 -18.18
CA GLU A 187 -6.39 3.19 -18.26
C GLU A 187 -7.39 3.05 -17.11
N MET A 188 -6.98 3.39 -15.89
CA MET A 188 -7.84 3.38 -14.72
C MET A 188 -9.03 4.33 -14.91
N MET A 189 -8.78 5.59 -15.29
CA MET A 189 -9.84 6.60 -15.36
C MET A 189 -10.76 6.40 -16.56
N GLU A 190 -10.25 5.95 -17.70
CA GLU A 190 -11.10 5.62 -18.85
C GLU A 190 -12.03 4.44 -18.57
N ARG A 191 -11.51 3.37 -17.95
CA ARG A 191 -12.35 2.24 -17.55
C ARG A 191 -13.35 2.66 -16.47
N ALA A 192 -12.94 3.51 -15.52
CA ALA A 192 -13.84 4.00 -14.49
C ALA A 192 -15.00 4.82 -15.08
N ARG A 193 -14.70 5.75 -16.01
CA ARG A 193 -15.71 6.54 -16.71
C ARG A 193 -16.74 5.65 -17.42
N ARG A 194 -16.28 4.64 -18.17
CA ARG A 194 -17.17 3.71 -18.87
C ARG A 194 -18.10 2.95 -17.91
N LEU A 195 -17.58 2.50 -16.76
CA LEU A 195 -18.36 1.79 -15.76
C LEU A 195 -19.39 2.72 -15.07
N LEU A 196 -19.06 3.99 -14.87
CA LEU A 196 -19.99 4.96 -14.28
C LEU A 196 -21.15 5.33 -15.22
N GLU A 197 -20.96 5.21 -16.54
CA GLU A 197 -22.02 5.38 -17.54
C GLU A 197 -23.04 4.22 -17.55
N SER A 198 -22.66 3.05 -17.03
CA SER A 198 -23.52 1.86 -16.94
C SER A 198 -23.12 1.03 -15.72
N PRO A 199 -23.61 1.41 -14.51
CA PRO A 199 -23.05 0.97 -13.22
C PRO A 199 -23.48 -0.44 -12.79
N GLU A 200 -23.58 -1.38 -13.72
CA GLU A 200 -23.88 -2.78 -13.39
C GLU A 200 -22.74 -3.40 -12.54
N GLY A 201 -23.08 -3.95 -11.38
CA GLY A 201 -22.14 -4.63 -10.49
C GLY A 201 -21.26 -3.72 -9.61
N LEU A 202 -21.46 -2.38 -9.64
CA LEU A 202 -20.79 -1.46 -8.71
C LEU A 202 -21.46 -1.40 -7.33
N ASP A 203 -22.69 -1.89 -7.23
CA ASP A 203 -23.55 -1.93 -6.05
C ASP A 203 -23.28 -3.13 -5.13
N ASP A 204 -22.63 -4.20 -5.63
CA ASP A 204 -22.24 -5.35 -4.82
C ASP A 204 -21.41 -4.90 -3.61
N GLU A 205 -21.82 -5.28 -2.40
CA GLU A 205 -21.19 -4.89 -1.15
C GLU A 205 -20.14 -5.92 -0.67
N ASP A 206 -20.22 -7.16 -1.15
CA ASP A 206 -19.46 -8.31 -0.60
C ASP A 206 -17.97 -8.32 -1.00
N GLU A 207 -17.58 -7.53 -2.00
CA GLU A 207 -16.18 -7.46 -2.43
C GLU A 207 -15.29 -6.57 -1.53
N ASP A 208 -15.83 -5.62 -0.75
CA ASP A 208 -15.00 -4.75 0.12
C ASP A 208 -14.33 -5.58 1.24
N ASP A 209 -14.90 -6.73 1.59
CA ASP A 209 -14.37 -7.62 2.61
C ASP A 209 -13.29 -8.59 2.14
N ARG A 210 -13.10 -8.73 0.82
CA ARG A 210 -12.11 -9.65 0.22
C ARG A 210 -10.71 -9.01 0.17
N GLY A 211 -10.11 -8.71 1.33
CA GLY A 211 -8.73 -8.19 1.45
C GLY A 211 -8.16 -7.97 2.86
#